data_AF-D1Z090-F1
#
_entry.id   AF-D1Z090-F1
#
_cell.length_a   1.000
_cell.length_b   1.000
_cell.length_c   1.000
_cell.angle_alpha   90.00
_cell.angle_beta   90.00
_cell.angle_gamma   90.00
#
_symmetry.space_group_name_H-M   'P 1'
#
loop_
_entity.id
_entity.type
_entity.pdbx_description
1 polymer ?
#
loop_
_entity_poly.entity_id
_entity_poly.type
_entity_poly.pdbx_seq_one_letter_code
_entity_poly.pdbx_strand_id
1 'polypeptide(L)'
;MPRSKAPPPSKAAERLLEYLEIVHTMQAQRGKVLWYDFYRRAGNPYQTDRNIEYLLDNGLISGNKEDGYLMTEKGDTWYDILKKHRDLVGILTRELSGDRRKEW
;
A
#
# COMPACT_ATOMS: atom_id res chain seq x y z
N MET A 1 21.98 -19.34 -19.22
CA MET A 1 20.89 -19.36 -18.23
C MET A 1 20.12 -18.04 -18.34
N PRO A 2 18.87 -18.02 -18.86
CA PRO A 2 18.06 -16.82 -18.77
C PRO A 2 17.69 -16.64 -17.30
N ARG A 3 17.97 -15.48 -16.71
CA ARG A 3 17.58 -15.17 -15.33
C ARG A 3 16.05 -15.12 -15.26
N SER A 4 15.41 -16.20 -14.80
CA SER A 4 13.95 -16.30 -14.57
C SER A 4 13.48 -15.54 -13.33
N LYS A 5 14.09 -14.40 -13.01
CA LYS A 5 13.68 -13.61 -11.84
C LYS A 5 12.84 -12.46 -12.36
N ALA A 6 11.53 -12.60 -12.18
CA ALA A 6 10.61 -11.49 -12.34
C ALA A 6 11.20 -10.23 -11.68
N PRO A 7 11.10 -9.06 -12.31
CA PRO A 7 11.66 -7.83 -11.75
C PRO A 7 11.06 -7.58 -10.36
N PRO A 8 11.84 -6.97 -9.44
CA PRO A 8 11.35 -6.68 -8.10
C PRO A 8 10.14 -5.74 -8.16
N PRO A 9 9.26 -5.77 -7.16
CA PRO A 9 8.07 -4.93 -7.12
C PRO A 9 8.46 -3.45 -7.14
N SER A 10 7.57 -2.59 -7.64
CA SER A 10 7.80 -1.15 -7.54
C SER A 10 7.81 -0.74 -6.05
N LYS A 11 8.72 0.17 -5.66
CA LYS A 11 8.78 0.67 -4.28
C LYS A 11 7.44 1.26 -3.79
N ALA A 12 6.62 1.75 -4.73
CA ALA A 12 5.28 2.25 -4.44
C ALA A 12 4.32 1.12 -4.08
N ALA A 13 4.34 0.00 -4.82
CA ALA A 13 3.52 -1.17 -4.54
C ALA A 13 3.92 -1.85 -3.21
N GLU A 14 5.22 -1.94 -2.91
CA GLU A 14 5.69 -2.46 -1.62
C GLU A 14 5.21 -1.58 -0.46
N ARG A 15 5.35 -0.25 -0.60
CA ARG A 15 4.89 0.69 0.42
C ARG A 15 3.38 0.61 0.63
N LEU A 16 2.61 0.52 -0.46
CA LEU A 16 1.16 0.35 -0.37
C LEU A 16 0.79 -0.95 0.35
N LEU A 17 1.44 -2.06 0.00
CA LEU A 17 1.25 -3.34 0.66
C LEU A 17 1.55 -3.25 2.17
N GLU A 18 2.65 -2.62 2.57
CA GLU A 18 2.99 -2.43 3.98
C GLU A 18 1.90 -1.65 4.74
N TYR A 19 1.34 -0.60 4.15
CA TYR A 19 0.26 0.16 4.79
C TYR A 19 -1.04 -0.64 4.87
N LEU A 20 -1.40 -1.40 3.82
CA LEU A 20 -2.56 -2.28 3.86
C LEU A 20 -2.37 -3.45 4.85
N GLU A 21 -1.15 -3.97 5.00
CA GLU A 21 -0.81 -4.99 5.99
C GLU A 21 -0.98 -4.48 7.43
N ILE A 22 -0.58 -3.23 7.70
CA ILE A 22 -0.84 -2.57 9.00
C ILE A 22 -2.34 -2.52 9.26
N VAL A 23 -3.12 -2.12 8.25
CA VAL A 23 -4.57 -2.00 8.38
C VAL A 23 -5.19 -3.36 8.68
N HIS A 24 -4.88 -4.37 7.86
CA HIS A 24 -5.35 -5.73 8.01
C HIS A 24 -5.00 -6.30 9.40
N THR A 25 -3.75 -6.18 9.82
CA THR A 25 -3.27 -6.74 11.10
C THR A 25 -3.91 -6.05 12.30
N MET A 26 -3.94 -4.71 12.34
CA MET A 26 -4.49 -3.98 13.48
C MET A 26 -6.01 -4.09 13.55
N GLN A 27 -6.70 -4.15 12.40
CA GLN A 27 -8.13 -4.42 12.35
C GLN A 27 -8.45 -5.82 12.86
N ALA A 28 -7.67 -6.85 12.51
CA ALA A 28 -7.86 -8.20 13.07
C ALA A 28 -7.63 -8.25 14.59
N GLN A 29 -6.72 -7.44 15.13
CA GLN A 29 -6.39 -7.42 16.56
C GLN A 29 -7.36 -6.59 17.42
N ARG A 30 -7.81 -5.44 16.92
CA ARG A 30 -8.58 -4.44 17.71
C ARG A 30 -9.93 -4.09 17.09
N GLY A 31 -10.25 -4.62 15.92
CA GLY A 31 -11.43 -4.24 15.14
C GLY A 31 -11.29 -2.93 14.38
N LYS A 32 -10.21 -2.15 14.60
CA LYS A 32 -9.93 -0.89 13.90
C LYS A 32 -8.47 -0.47 13.98
N VAL A 33 -8.05 0.37 13.04
CA VAL A 33 -6.71 0.94 12.95
C VAL A 33 -6.71 2.36 13.51
N LEU A 34 -5.68 2.74 14.25
CA LEU A 34 -5.53 4.10 14.76
C LEU A 34 -4.46 4.84 13.98
N TRP A 35 -4.53 6.16 14.01
CA TRP A 35 -3.52 7.04 13.42
C TRP A 35 -2.08 6.67 13.83
N TYR A 36 -1.90 6.29 15.10
CA TYR A 36 -0.60 5.90 15.64
C TYR A 36 -0.01 4.64 14.98
N ASP A 37 -0.83 3.75 14.44
CA ASP A 37 -0.35 2.55 13.74
C ASP A 37 0.31 2.91 12.42
N PHE A 38 -0.25 3.87 11.69
CA PHE A 38 0.37 4.44 10.49
C PHE A 38 1.63 5.25 10.85
N TYR A 39 1.58 6.00 11.95
CA TYR A 39 2.70 6.82 12.41
C TYR A 39 3.95 5.99 12.71
N ARG A 40 3.79 4.83 13.36
CA ARG A 40 4.91 3.91 13.64
C ARG A 40 5.68 3.51 12.39
N ARG A 41 5.00 3.42 11.24
CA ARG A 41 5.62 3.13 9.94
C ARG A 41 6.16 4.38 9.24
N ALA A 42 5.45 5.50 9.30
CA ALA A 42 5.81 6.73 8.58
C ALA A 42 6.94 7.53 9.28
N GLY A 43 7.04 7.45 10.60
CA GLY A 43 8.08 8.08 11.41
C GLY A 43 7.94 9.59 11.61
N ASN A 44 6.95 10.24 10.97
CA ASN A 44 6.64 11.66 11.20
C ASN A 44 5.16 11.97 10.90
N PRO A 45 4.58 13.01 11.53
CA PRO A 45 3.15 13.29 11.40
C PRO A 45 2.73 13.66 9.97
N TYR A 46 3.52 14.51 9.29
CA TYR A 46 3.21 14.97 7.93
C TYR A 46 3.09 13.81 6.93
N GLN A 47 4.05 12.88 6.92
CA GLN A 47 3.96 11.70 6.06
C GLN A 47 2.82 10.76 6.48
N THR A 48 2.51 10.69 7.77
CA THR A 48 1.39 9.88 8.28
C THR A 48 0.08 10.39 7.72
N ASP A 49 -0.19 11.69 7.88
CA ASP A 49 -1.42 12.32 7.40
C ASP A 49 -1.53 12.20 5.87
N ARG A 50 -0.46 12.48 5.14
CA ARG A 50 -0.43 12.35 3.67
C ARG A 50 -0.71 10.91 3.19
N ASN A 51 -0.17 9.90 3.87
CA ASN A 51 -0.40 8.51 3.48
C ASN A 51 -1.83 8.06 3.83
N ILE A 52 -2.37 8.50 4.97
CA ILE A 52 -3.77 8.24 5.33
C ILE A 52 -4.71 8.90 4.31
N GLU A 53 -4.48 10.16 3.96
CA GLU A 53 -5.24 10.89 2.94
C GLU A 53 -5.22 10.16 1.60
N TYR A 54 -4.03 9.72 1.15
CA TYR A 54 -3.93 8.91 -0.06
C TYR A 54 -4.77 7.63 0.00
N LEU A 55 -4.78 6.91 1.12
CA LEU A 55 -5.58 5.69 1.26
C LEU A 55 -7.09 5.98 1.29
N LEU A 56 -7.50 7.09 1.90
CA LEU A 56 -8.89 7.55 1.95
C LEU A 56 -9.38 8.01 0.57
N ASP A 57 -8.62 8.86 -0.12
CA ASP A 57 -8.95 9.38 -1.45
C ASP A 57 -9.10 8.27 -2.49
N ASN A 58 -8.31 7.20 -2.34
CA ASN A 58 -8.39 6.03 -3.20
C ASN A 58 -9.45 5.02 -2.73
N GLY A 59 -10.17 5.29 -1.64
CA GLY A 59 -11.21 4.43 -1.09
C GLY A 59 -10.69 3.07 -0.61
N LEU A 60 -9.42 2.99 -0.21
CA LEU A 60 -8.80 1.76 0.29
C LEU A 60 -9.07 1.56 1.79
N ILE A 61 -9.21 2.67 2.50
CA ILE A 61 -9.68 2.69 3.89
C ILE A 61 -10.82 3.70 4.02
N SER A 62 -11.55 3.60 5.12
CA SER A 62 -12.59 4.54 5.53
C SER A 62 -12.44 4.89 7.01
N GLY A 63 -13.10 5.94 7.47
CA GLY A 63 -13.06 6.39 8.86
C GLY A 63 -12.27 7.68 9.02
N ASN A 64 -11.87 7.98 10.26
CA ASN A 64 -11.24 9.24 10.61
C ASN A 64 -10.28 9.08 11.81
N LYS A 65 -9.63 10.17 12.21
CA LYS A 65 -8.61 10.14 13.27
C LYS A 65 -9.17 9.85 14.66
N GLU A 66 -10.42 10.21 14.93
CA GLU A 66 -11.08 10.07 16.24
C GLU A 66 -11.63 8.66 16.41
N ASP A 67 -12.39 8.20 15.42
CA ASP A 67 -13.05 6.90 15.44
C ASP A 67 -12.10 5.76 15.06
N GLY A 68 -11.05 6.06 14.30
CA GLY A 68 -10.15 5.08 13.69
C GLY A 68 -10.54 4.76 12.25
N TYR A 69 -9.71 3.92 11.63
CA TYR A 69 -9.80 3.56 10.22
C TYR A 69 -10.10 2.08 10.05
N LEU A 70 -10.83 1.76 8.99
CA LEU A 70 -11.21 0.41 8.58
C LEU A 70 -10.84 0.17 7.12
N MET A 71 -10.43 -1.06 6.82
CA MET A 71 -10.28 -1.54 5.45
C MET A 71 -11.63 -1.53 4.74
N THR A 72 -11.66 -1.08 3.50
CA THR A 72 -12.82 -1.23 2.61
C THR A 72 -12.72 -2.52 1.80
N GLU A 73 -13.79 -2.95 1.13
CA GLU A 73 -13.75 -4.08 0.18
C GLU A 73 -12.72 -3.84 -0.95
N LYS A 74 -12.60 -2.59 -1.42
CA LYS A 74 -11.59 -2.21 -2.40
C LYS A 74 -10.18 -2.37 -1.81
N GLY A 75 -9.95 -1.90 -0.59
CA GLY A 75 -8.67 -2.05 0.10
C GLY A 75 -8.27 -3.52 0.27
N ASP A 76 -9.21 -4.37 0.64
CA ASP A 76 -9.01 -5.81 0.81
C ASP A 76 -8.64 -6.49 -0.51
N THR A 77 -9.37 -6.16 -1.59
CA THR A 77 -9.05 -6.65 -2.95
C THR A 77 -7.64 -6.24 -3.37
N TRP A 78 -7.24 -4.99 -3.13
CA TRP A 78 -5.91 -4.51 -3.46
C TRP A 78 -4.82 -5.18 -2.61
N TYR A 79 -5.10 -5.41 -1.33
CA TYR A 79 -4.21 -6.13 -0.42
C TYR A 79 -3.94 -7.56 -0.94
N ASP A 80 -4.99 -8.29 -1.30
CA ASP A 80 -4.89 -9.63 -1.87
C ASP A 80 -4.13 -9.67 -3.19
N ILE A 81 -4.41 -8.72 -4.10
CA ILE A 81 -3.68 -8.60 -5.36
C ILE A 81 -2.19 -8.37 -5.09
N LEU A 82 -1.85 -7.40 -4.25
CA LEU A 82 -0.45 -7.06 -3.95
C LEU A 82 0.29 -8.21 -3.24
N LYS A 83 -0.39 -8.93 -2.36
CA LYS A 83 0.17 -10.07 -1.63
C LYS A 83 0.39 -11.28 -2.54
N LYS A 84 -0.58 -11.61 -3.39
CA LYS A 84 -0.53 -12.76 -4.31
C LYS A 84 0.35 -12.53 -5.52
N HIS A 85 0.38 -11.29 -6.02
CA HIS A 85 1.02 -10.92 -7.27
C HIS A 85 2.18 -9.95 -7.06
N ARG A 86 2.90 -10.07 -5.93
CA ARG A 86 4.05 -9.21 -5.60
C ARG A 86 5.02 -9.04 -6.77
N ASP A 87 5.30 -10.11 -7.51
CA ASP A 87 6.17 -10.10 -8.68
C ASP A 87 5.51 -9.52 -9.95
N LEU A 88 4.23 -9.80 -10.18
CA LEU A 88 3.50 -9.37 -11.38
C LEU A 88 3.12 -7.88 -11.32
N VAL A 89 2.81 -7.35 -10.14
CA VAL A 89 2.56 -5.91 -9.95
C VAL A 89 3.84 -5.12 -10.20
N GLY A 90 5.01 -5.68 -9.88
CA GLY A 90 6.30 -5.13 -10.29
C GLY A 90 6.45 -4.98 -11.81
N ILE A 91 6.07 -6.02 -12.55
CA ILE A 91 6.05 -6.03 -14.02
C ILE A 91 5.04 -5.00 -14.54
N LEU A 92 3.78 -5.08 -14.12
CA LEU A 92 2.70 -4.20 -14.60
C LEU A 92 2.96 -2.74 -14.27
N THR A 93 3.48 -2.41 -13.08
CA THR A 93 3.82 -1.02 -12.75
C THR A 93 4.87 -0.49 -13.71
N ARG A 94 5.88 -1.30 -14.08
CA ARG A 94 6.95 -0.88 -14.99
C ARG A 94 6.48 -0.75 -16.45
N GLU A 95 5.67 -1.69 -16.91
CA GLU A 95 5.11 -1.68 -18.27
C GLU A 95 4.09 -0.55 -18.45
N LEU A 96 3.23 -0.31 -17.44
CA LEU A 96 2.25 0.79 -17.46
C LEU A 96 2.88 2.14 -17.12
N SER A 97 3.96 2.17 -16.33
CA SER A 97 4.83 3.36 -16.19
C SER A 97 5.80 3.48 -17.36
N GLY A 98 5.46 2.95 -18.54
CA GLY A 98 6.22 3.09 -19.76
C GLY A 98 6.80 4.51 -19.87
N ASP A 99 8.02 4.63 -20.39
CA ASP A 99 8.57 5.94 -20.71
C ASP A 99 8.94 6.86 -19.51
N ARG A 100 9.82 6.37 -18.64
CA ARG A 100 11.09 7.12 -18.50
C ARG A 100 12.13 6.46 -19.40
N ARG A 101 11.98 6.66 -20.72
CA ARG A 101 13.12 6.60 -21.64
C ARG A 101 14.16 7.54 -21.08
N LYS A 102 15.19 6.98 -20.44
CA LYS A 102 16.48 7.65 -20.32
C LYS A 102 17.02 7.73 -21.74
N GLU A 103 16.72 8.82 -22.45
CA GLU A 103 17.58 9.28 -23.53
C GLU A 103 18.93 9.61 -22.89
N TRP A 104 19.96 8.91 -23.36
CA TRP A 104 21.37 9.25 -23.14
C TRP A 104 21.79 10.14 -24.29
#